data_AF-A0A1G3RQZ5-F1
#
_entry.id   AF-A0A1G3RQZ5-F1
#
_cell.length_a   1.000
_cell.length_b   1.000
_cell.length_c   1.000
_cell.angle_alpha   90.00
_cell.angle_beta   90.00
_cell.angle_gamma   90.00
#
_symmetry.space_group_name_H-M   'P 1'
#
loop_
_entity.id
_entity.type
_entity.pdbx_description
1 polymer ?
#
loop_
_entity_poly.entity_id
_entity_poly.type
_entity_poly.pdbx_seq_one_letter_code
_entity_poly.pdbx_strand_id
1 'polypeptide(L)'
;DCISFSVGKNILPRVVPVVAGLIARRYRLYPDRPVDILISENVQDGAALFRQLLAQGLPPDFPLNFYIGLVETSLGKMVPIQSGSDPLTMYAEPYNTLIVDRLGFIGRIPEFPEIEAVSPIDAWVAKKLYIHNLGHAATAYLGYKHNPRATYIWQVLEMPAVASEVRLAMIQAGAVLRVEFPGVFSVIEIQDHIDELLHRFSNRALGDTLHRVGRDLARKLCWDDRLAGALLLARKHCLPGTAIAEAYRAGMGFLAPDMNDTPYEPDVKLLESLSGLPPKDRVQILLACPEAVARSSAYDIQGLIDALAEGL
;
A
#
# COMPACT_ATOMS: atom_id res chain seq x y z
N ASP A 1 28.06 -3.93 0.31
CA ASP A 1 27.31 -4.94 1.09
C ASP A 1 25.83 -4.92 0.74
N CYS A 2 25.22 -3.74 0.64
CA CYS A 2 23.84 -3.61 0.15
C CYS A 2 23.72 -2.72 -1.10
N ILE A 3 22.66 -2.93 -1.87
CA ILE A 3 22.17 -2.09 -2.97
C ILE A 3 20.68 -1.83 -2.72
N SER A 4 20.17 -0.61 -2.93
CA SER A 4 18.74 -0.32 -2.81
C SER A 4 18.19 0.30 -4.10
N PHE A 5 16.93 0.00 -4.41
CA PHE A 5 16.20 0.55 -5.55
C PHE A 5 14.95 1.30 -5.08
N SER A 6 14.82 2.56 -5.49
CA SER A 6 13.64 3.42 -5.29
C SER A 6 13.50 4.37 -6.48
N VAL A 7 13.40 3.81 -7.69
CA VAL A 7 13.34 4.49 -9.00
C VAL A 7 11.96 4.40 -9.66
N GLY A 8 11.05 3.60 -9.10
CA GLY A 8 9.70 3.35 -9.62
C GLY A 8 9.64 2.13 -10.53
N LYS A 9 8.55 1.35 -10.41
CA LYS A 9 8.36 0.05 -11.08
C LYS A 9 8.65 0.06 -12.59
N ASN A 10 8.26 1.14 -13.29
CA ASN A 10 8.41 1.27 -14.74
C ASN A 10 9.87 1.46 -15.18
N ILE A 11 10.75 1.85 -14.26
CA ILE A 11 12.17 2.11 -14.52
C ILE A 11 13.02 0.88 -14.20
N LEU A 12 12.55 -0.02 -13.33
CA LEU A 12 13.26 -1.24 -12.93
C LEU A 12 13.78 -2.08 -14.12
N PRO A 13 13.01 -2.35 -15.18
CA PRO A 13 13.50 -3.14 -16.31
C PRO A 13 14.70 -2.54 -17.04
N ARG A 14 14.93 -1.23 -16.90
CA ARG A 14 16.06 -0.54 -17.52
C ARG A 14 17.31 -0.54 -16.64
N VAL A 15 17.14 -0.51 -15.31
CA VAL A 15 18.24 -0.30 -14.37
C VAL A 15 18.73 -1.62 -13.78
N VAL A 16 17.83 -2.55 -13.43
CA VAL A 16 18.19 -3.80 -12.76
C VAL A 16 19.16 -4.66 -13.61
N PRO A 17 18.96 -4.83 -14.94
CA PRO A 17 19.91 -5.60 -15.75
C PRO A 17 21.33 -5.00 -15.78
N VAL A 18 21.43 -3.67 -15.78
CA VAL A 18 22.72 -2.96 -15.74
C VAL A 18 23.44 -3.24 -14.42
N VAL A 19 22.72 -3.15 -13.30
CA VAL A 19 23.27 -3.48 -11.98
C VAL A 19 23.66 -4.95 -11.88
N ALA A 20 22.89 -5.86 -12.48
CA ALA A 20 23.23 -7.28 -12.57
C ALA A 20 24.61 -7.51 -13.23
N GLY A 21 24.90 -6.83 -14.33
CA GLY A 21 26.22 -6.90 -14.98
C GLY A 21 27.37 -6.43 -14.05
N LEU A 22 27.12 -5.41 -13.22
CA LEU A 22 28.09 -4.94 -12.23
C LEU A 22 28.27 -5.96 -11.08
N ILE A 23 27.19 -6.59 -10.63
CA ILE A 23 27.24 -7.67 -9.63
C ILE A 23 28.02 -8.87 -10.18
N ALA A 24 27.82 -9.25 -11.44
CA ALA A 24 28.58 -10.31 -12.09
C ALA A 24 30.08 -10.00 -12.13
N ARG A 25 30.46 -8.74 -12.40
CA ARG A 25 31.86 -8.31 -12.34
C ARG A 25 32.41 -8.36 -10.90
N ARG A 26 31.61 -7.93 -9.91
CA ARG A 26 31.98 -8.00 -8.50
C ARG A 26 32.24 -9.44 -8.05
N TYR A 27 31.37 -10.38 -8.43
CA TYR A 27 31.49 -11.81 -8.08
C TYR A 27 32.83 -12.41 -8.50
N ARG A 28 33.32 -12.09 -9.70
CA ARG A 28 34.64 -12.58 -10.17
C ARG A 28 35.81 -12.11 -9.31
N LEU A 29 35.68 -10.95 -8.67
CA LEU A 29 36.72 -10.37 -7.81
C LEU A 29 36.56 -10.81 -6.36
N TYR A 30 35.33 -11.06 -5.91
CA TYR A 30 35.00 -11.32 -4.52
C TYR A 30 33.91 -12.41 -4.39
N PRO A 31 34.18 -13.67 -4.77
CA PRO A 31 33.17 -14.72 -4.80
C PRO A 31 32.55 -15.03 -3.42
N ASP A 32 33.29 -14.78 -2.35
CA ASP A 32 32.84 -15.01 -0.97
C ASP A 32 32.16 -13.79 -0.32
N ARG A 33 31.87 -12.73 -1.10
CA ARG A 33 31.27 -11.47 -0.59
C ARG A 33 29.90 -11.21 -1.23
N PRO A 34 28.85 -11.88 -0.76
CA PRO A 34 27.48 -11.68 -1.27
C PRO A 34 27.04 -10.22 -1.16
N VAL A 35 25.97 -9.90 -1.89
CA VAL A 35 25.36 -8.57 -1.88
C VAL A 35 23.86 -8.71 -1.66
N ASP A 36 23.31 -7.91 -0.76
CA ASP A 36 21.87 -7.88 -0.53
C ASP A 36 21.24 -6.70 -1.28
N ILE A 37 20.15 -6.98 -2.01
CA ILE A 37 19.35 -5.97 -2.70
C ILE A 37 18.11 -5.69 -1.86
N LEU A 38 17.99 -4.45 -1.36
CA LEU A 38 16.80 -3.94 -0.69
C LEU A 38 15.84 -3.39 -1.73
N ILE A 39 14.69 -4.05 -1.87
CA ILE A 39 13.65 -3.73 -2.84
C ILE A 39 12.73 -2.67 -2.21
N SER A 40 13.12 -1.41 -2.31
CA SER A 40 12.39 -0.24 -1.78
C SER A 40 11.38 0.32 -2.78
N GLU A 41 10.61 -0.57 -3.39
CA GLU A 41 9.65 -0.27 -4.46
C GLU A 41 8.23 -0.68 -4.06
N ASN A 42 7.23 0.04 -4.56
CA ASN A 42 5.83 -0.34 -4.37
C ASN A 42 5.41 -1.37 -5.42
N VAL A 43 5.97 -2.58 -5.33
CA VAL A 43 5.68 -3.71 -6.23
C VAL A 43 5.22 -4.91 -5.42
N GLN A 44 4.27 -5.66 -5.96
CA GLN A 44 3.90 -6.97 -5.43
C GLN A 44 4.92 -8.02 -5.90
N ASP A 45 5.16 -9.05 -5.09
CA ASP A 45 6.10 -10.15 -5.37
C ASP A 45 7.47 -9.63 -5.87
N GLY A 46 8.01 -8.61 -5.18
CA GLY A 46 9.20 -7.86 -5.59
C GLY A 46 10.42 -8.76 -5.78
N ALA A 47 10.61 -9.75 -4.89
CA ALA A 47 11.70 -10.71 -5.05
C ALA A 47 11.60 -11.52 -6.35
N ALA A 48 10.38 -11.92 -6.77
CA ALA A 48 10.18 -12.65 -8.02
C ALA A 48 10.48 -11.77 -9.24
N LEU A 49 9.99 -10.52 -9.24
CA LEU A 49 10.30 -9.53 -10.27
C LEU A 49 11.81 -9.32 -10.41
N PHE A 50 12.51 -9.11 -9.29
CA PHE A 50 13.96 -8.89 -9.31
C PHE A 50 14.73 -10.10 -9.80
N ARG A 51 14.33 -11.34 -9.45
CA ARG A 51 14.93 -12.56 -10.04
C ARG A 51 14.85 -12.54 -11.56
N GLN A 52 13.68 -12.22 -12.12
CA GLN A 52 13.48 -12.15 -13.56
C GLN A 52 14.34 -11.06 -14.22
N LEU A 53 14.38 -9.86 -13.62
CA LEU A 53 15.13 -8.74 -14.18
C LEU A 53 16.66 -8.94 -14.07
N LEU A 54 17.15 -9.47 -12.95
CA LEU A 54 18.56 -9.76 -12.75
C LEU A 54 19.06 -10.82 -13.73
N ALA A 55 18.26 -11.86 -14.00
CA ALA A 55 18.60 -12.92 -14.95
C ALA A 55 18.90 -12.39 -16.37
N GLN A 56 18.36 -11.23 -16.75
CA GLN A 56 18.63 -10.60 -18.06
C GLN A 56 20.05 -10.02 -18.17
N GLY A 57 20.69 -9.70 -17.04
CA GLY A 57 22.04 -9.11 -17.00
C GLY A 57 23.11 -10.03 -16.40
N LEU A 58 22.73 -11.19 -15.85
CA LEU A 58 23.64 -12.14 -15.22
C LEU A 58 24.04 -13.28 -16.19
N PRO A 59 25.26 -13.82 -16.07
CA PRO A 59 25.63 -15.07 -16.74
C PRO A 59 24.70 -16.24 -16.35
N PRO A 60 24.45 -17.21 -17.26
CA PRO A 60 23.56 -18.35 -16.97
C PRO A 60 23.99 -19.22 -15.78
N ASP A 61 25.29 -19.28 -15.48
CA ASP A 61 25.90 -20.05 -14.39
C ASP A 61 26.07 -19.24 -13.09
N PHE A 62 25.58 -18.00 -13.05
CA PHE A 62 25.71 -17.14 -11.89
C PHE A 62 24.93 -17.70 -10.69
N PRO A 63 25.53 -17.81 -9.48
CA PRO A 63 24.87 -18.38 -8.32
C PRO A 63 23.91 -17.38 -7.63
N LEU A 64 22.86 -16.94 -8.34
CA LEU A 64 21.94 -15.87 -7.90
C LEU A 64 21.44 -16.10 -6.47
N ASN A 65 20.89 -17.28 -6.20
CA ASN A 65 20.26 -17.62 -4.91
C ASN A 65 21.25 -17.73 -3.74
N PHE A 66 22.56 -17.78 -4.00
CA PHE A 66 23.59 -17.90 -2.97
C PHE A 66 24.46 -16.65 -2.83
N TYR A 67 24.41 -15.74 -3.81
CA TYR A 67 25.24 -14.55 -3.84
C TYR A 67 24.45 -13.24 -3.77
N ILE A 68 23.18 -13.24 -4.18
CA ILE A 68 22.31 -12.06 -4.15
C ILE A 68 21.15 -12.30 -3.18
N GLY A 69 21.17 -11.60 -2.05
CA GLY A 69 20.00 -11.49 -1.19
C GLY A 69 18.94 -10.61 -1.84
N LEU A 70 17.68 -11.03 -1.81
CA LEU A 70 16.54 -10.27 -2.32
C LEU A 70 15.63 -9.95 -1.15
N VAL A 71 15.83 -8.76 -0.60
CA VAL A 71 15.20 -8.30 0.63
C VAL A 71 14.02 -7.43 0.25
N GLU A 72 12.81 -7.97 0.40
CA GLU A 72 11.60 -7.17 0.29
C GLU A 72 11.51 -6.17 1.45
N THR A 73 10.91 -5.01 1.19
CA THR A 73 10.79 -3.95 2.19
C THR A 73 9.37 -3.43 2.29
N SER A 74 8.98 -2.98 3.46
CA SER A 74 7.72 -2.25 3.68
C SER A 74 8.02 -0.92 4.35
N LEU A 75 7.83 0.16 3.60
CA LEU A 75 8.01 1.54 4.07
C LEU A 75 6.65 2.19 4.31
N GLY A 76 6.45 2.71 5.52
CA GLY A 76 5.22 3.39 5.95
C GLY A 76 5.36 4.91 6.12
N LYS A 77 6.39 5.54 5.55
CA LYS A 77 6.71 6.97 5.75
C LYS A 77 5.88 7.88 4.84
N MET A 78 5.19 8.85 5.43
CA MET A 78 4.45 9.91 4.76
C MET A 78 5.38 11.07 4.42
N VAL A 79 5.44 11.36 3.12
CA VAL A 79 6.23 12.46 2.56
C VAL A 79 5.26 13.46 1.95
N PRO A 80 5.20 14.71 2.47
CA PRO A 80 4.36 15.76 1.92
C PRO A 80 4.86 16.21 0.55
N ILE A 81 4.06 17.03 -0.13
CA ILE A 81 4.54 17.74 -1.32
C ILE A 81 5.70 18.64 -0.87
N GLN A 82 6.85 18.49 -1.53
CA GLN A 82 8.05 19.25 -1.20
C GLN A 82 7.90 20.70 -1.68
N SER A 83 8.34 21.64 -0.85
CA SER A 83 8.38 23.06 -1.16
C SER A 83 9.76 23.62 -0.81
N GLY A 84 10.25 24.55 -1.62
CA GLY A 84 11.57 25.16 -1.43
C GLY A 84 12.35 25.23 -2.73
N SER A 85 13.45 25.98 -2.73
CA SER A 85 14.32 26.16 -3.90
C SER A 85 15.49 25.19 -3.93
N ASP A 86 15.87 24.58 -2.80
CA ASP A 86 16.96 23.62 -2.73
C ASP A 86 16.47 22.20 -3.05
N PRO A 87 16.91 21.59 -4.18
CA PRO A 87 16.50 20.25 -4.58
C PRO A 87 17.06 19.14 -3.67
N LEU A 88 18.01 19.43 -2.78
CA LEU A 88 18.59 18.45 -1.85
C LEU A 88 17.89 18.42 -0.48
N THR A 89 17.05 19.42 -0.19
CA THR A 89 16.29 19.47 1.06
C THR A 89 14.99 18.67 0.93
N MET A 90 14.72 17.78 1.89
CA MET A 90 13.52 16.96 1.92
C MET A 90 12.87 16.98 3.32
N TYR A 91 11.57 17.27 3.35
CA TYR A 91 10.73 17.20 4.54
C TYR A 91 9.89 15.94 4.51
N ALA A 92 9.79 15.26 5.65
CA ALA A 92 8.92 14.13 5.83
C ALA A 92 8.53 13.99 7.30
N GLU A 93 7.56 13.14 7.61
CA GLU A 93 7.21 12.88 9.01
C GLU A 93 8.38 12.24 9.81
N PRO A 94 8.33 12.25 11.16
CA PRO A 94 9.36 11.64 11.99
C PRO A 94 9.46 10.11 11.90
N TYR A 95 8.40 9.40 11.50
CA TYR A 95 8.41 7.94 11.39
C TYR A 95 9.50 7.48 10.41
N ASN A 96 10.41 6.62 10.89
CA ASN A 96 11.63 6.23 10.18
C ASN A 96 11.86 4.72 10.10
N THR A 97 10.99 3.88 10.64
CA THR A 97 11.22 2.42 10.62
C THR A 97 11.07 1.86 9.20
N LEU A 98 12.13 1.20 8.74
CA LEU A 98 12.18 0.40 7.52
C LEU A 98 12.02 -1.08 7.88
N ILE A 99 10.87 -1.64 7.53
CA ILE A 99 10.65 -3.08 7.67
C ILE A 99 11.36 -3.80 6.51
N VAL A 100 12.13 -4.83 6.84
CA VAL A 100 12.86 -5.65 5.86
C VAL A 100 12.57 -7.13 6.06
N ASP A 101 12.51 -7.89 4.97
CA ASP A 101 12.38 -9.35 5.06
C ASP A 101 13.67 -9.96 5.61
N ARG A 102 13.60 -10.52 6.83
CA ARG A 102 14.72 -11.21 7.46
C ARG A 102 15.23 -12.38 6.60
N LEU A 103 14.33 -13.09 5.93
CA LEU A 103 14.66 -14.28 5.15
C LEU A 103 15.22 -13.94 3.77
N GLY A 104 15.09 -12.69 3.32
CA GLY A 104 15.64 -12.21 2.06
C GLY A 104 17.14 -11.93 2.09
N PHE A 105 17.74 -11.80 3.27
CA PHE A 105 19.18 -11.56 3.43
C PHE A 105 20.00 -12.83 3.24
N ILE A 106 21.12 -12.71 2.53
CA ILE A 106 22.23 -13.68 2.53
C ILE A 106 23.37 -13.15 3.39
N GLY A 107 23.65 -11.84 3.27
CA GLY A 107 24.64 -11.17 4.09
C GLY A 107 24.17 -10.89 5.52
N ARG A 108 24.99 -10.15 6.25
CA ARG A 108 24.63 -9.67 7.59
C ARG A 108 23.56 -8.60 7.46
N ILE A 109 22.47 -8.75 8.22
CA ILE A 109 21.44 -7.71 8.34
C ILE A 109 22.11 -6.44 8.90
N PRO A 110 21.96 -5.28 8.22
CA PRO A 110 22.57 -4.04 8.68
C PRO A 110 22.10 -3.64 10.09
N GLU A 111 23.05 -3.28 10.96
CA GLU A 111 22.77 -2.86 12.34
C GLU A 111 22.46 -1.36 12.39
N PHE A 112 21.25 -1.02 11.97
CA PHE A 112 20.70 0.34 12.08
C PHE A 112 19.44 0.31 12.96
N PRO A 113 19.29 1.24 13.93
CA PRO A 113 18.12 1.29 14.82
C PRO A 113 16.78 1.37 14.09
N GLU A 114 16.78 2.00 12.91
CA GLU A 114 15.59 2.19 12.09
C GLU A 114 15.23 0.96 11.24
N ILE A 115 16.07 -0.08 11.18
CA ILE A 115 15.79 -1.30 10.42
C ILE A 115 15.19 -2.35 11.34
N GLU A 116 13.99 -2.81 10.98
CA GLU A 116 13.33 -3.91 11.68
C GLU A 116 13.21 -5.11 10.73
N ALA A 117 13.97 -6.16 11.02
CA ALA A 117 13.98 -7.38 10.23
C ALA A 117 12.93 -8.38 10.73
N VAL A 118 11.92 -8.63 9.89
CA VAL A 118 10.71 -9.37 10.26
C VAL A 118 10.55 -10.64 9.45
N SER A 119 9.68 -11.55 9.91
CA SER A 119 9.25 -12.72 9.14
C SER A 119 7.90 -13.22 9.66
N PRO A 120 6.93 -13.55 8.79
CA PRO A 120 6.94 -13.37 7.33
C PRO A 120 6.73 -11.90 6.93
N ILE A 121 7.41 -11.43 5.87
CA ILE A 121 7.28 -10.04 5.37
C ILE A 121 5.88 -9.74 4.84
N ASP A 122 5.19 -10.73 4.27
CA ASP A 122 3.83 -10.60 3.74
C ASP A 122 2.84 -10.05 4.77
N ALA A 123 2.98 -10.44 6.04
CA ALA A 123 2.14 -9.94 7.13
C ALA A 123 2.30 -8.42 7.33
N TRP A 124 3.51 -7.89 7.13
CA TRP A 124 3.83 -6.47 7.30
C TRP A 124 3.48 -5.64 6.07
N VAL A 125 3.60 -6.23 4.87
CA VAL A 125 3.05 -5.67 3.64
C VAL A 125 1.53 -5.55 3.76
N ALA A 126 0.87 -6.61 4.23
CA ALA A 126 -0.58 -6.62 4.47
C ALA A 126 -0.98 -5.65 5.58
N LYS A 127 -0.21 -5.51 6.67
CA LYS A 127 -0.44 -4.49 7.72
C LYS A 127 -0.43 -3.08 7.14
N LYS A 128 0.56 -2.75 6.31
CA LYS A 128 0.61 -1.45 5.62
C LYS A 128 -0.59 -1.27 4.69
N LEU A 129 -0.95 -2.28 3.89
CA LEU A 129 -2.05 -2.18 2.94
C LEU A 129 -3.42 -2.04 3.63
N TYR A 130 -3.72 -2.89 4.61
CA TYR A 130 -5.04 -3.00 5.21
C TYR A 130 -5.24 -2.14 6.45
N ILE A 131 -4.19 -1.57 7.04
CA ILE A 131 -4.31 -0.63 8.16
C ILE A 131 -3.93 0.78 7.73
N HIS A 132 -2.70 1.02 7.29
CA HIS A 132 -2.25 2.36 6.88
C HIS A 132 -2.99 2.84 5.62
N ASN A 133 -2.81 2.16 4.48
CA ASN A 133 -3.39 2.63 3.22
C ASN A 133 -4.93 2.67 3.29
N LEU A 134 -5.55 1.64 3.88
CA LEU A 134 -6.99 1.60 4.15
C LEU A 134 -7.43 2.76 5.03
N GLY A 135 -6.78 2.99 6.18
CA GLY A 135 -7.15 4.07 7.10
C GLY A 135 -7.07 5.44 6.45
N HIS A 136 -6.03 5.66 5.64
CA HIS A 136 -5.82 6.92 4.93
C HIS A 136 -6.90 7.14 3.85
N ALA A 137 -7.23 6.10 3.08
CA ALA A 137 -8.30 6.16 2.09
C ALA A 137 -9.69 6.31 2.74
N ALA A 138 -9.97 5.57 3.81
CA ALA A 138 -11.21 5.67 4.58
C ALA A 138 -11.39 7.10 5.13
N THR A 139 -10.31 7.70 5.63
CA THR A 139 -10.33 9.11 6.07
C THR A 139 -10.70 10.05 4.95
N ALA A 140 -10.11 9.89 3.76
CA ALA A 140 -10.43 10.72 2.61
C ALA A 140 -11.90 10.57 2.16
N TYR A 141 -12.37 9.33 2.06
CA TYR A 141 -13.69 9.01 1.52
C TYR A 141 -14.82 9.37 2.48
N LEU A 142 -14.72 8.94 3.74
CA LEU A 142 -15.71 9.28 4.77
C LEU A 142 -15.66 10.78 5.07
N GLY A 143 -14.46 11.36 5.16
CA GLY A 143 -14.28 12.80 5.35
C GLY A 143 -14.95 13.64 4.26
N TYR A 144 -14.78 13.26 2.99
CA TYR A 144 -15.45 13.93 1.88
C TYR A 144 -16.97 13.75 1.91
N LYS A 145 -17.47 12.54 2.22
CA LYS A 145 -18.90 12.26 2.39
C LYS A 145 -19.53 13.15 3.48
N HIS A 146 -18.83 13.36 4.59
CA HIS A 146 -19.30 14.19 5.71
C HIS A 146 -19.13 15.70 5.46
N ASN A 147 -18.03 16.11 4.82
CA ASN A 147 -17.76 17.51 4.50
C ASN A 147 -17.04 17.65 3.14
N PRO A 148 -17.80 17.81 2.04
CA PRO A 148 -17.23 17.97 0.70
C PRO A 148 -16.37 19.23 0.51
N ARG A 149 -16.43 20.18 1.45
CA ARG A 149 -15.63 21.44 1.42
C ARG A 149 -14.32 21.32 2.18
N ALA A 150 -14.09 20.24 2.91
CA ALA A 150 -12.81 20.03 3.58
C ALA A 150 -11.70 19.82 2.53
N THR A 151 -10.52 20.37 2.80
CA THR A 151 -9.36 20.27 1.91
C THR A 151 -8.39 19.21 2.41
N TYR A 152 -8.18 19.14 3.72
CA TYR A 152 -7.11 18.35 4.33
C TYR A 152 -7.60 17.15 5.13
N ILE A 153 -6.78 16.11 5.21
CA ILE A 153 -7.00 14.90 6.00
C ILE A 153 -7.15 15.22 7.49
N TRP A 154 -6.27 16.07 8.03
CA TRP A 154 -6.36 16.47 9.43
C TRP A 154 -7.67 17.19 9.77
N GLN A 155 -8.24 17.96 8.84
CA GLN A 155 -9.50 18.70 9.06
C GLN A 155 -10.67 17.74 9.27
N VAL A 156 -10.76 16.68 8.46
CA VAL A 156 -11.85 15.71 8.58
C VAL A 156 -11.66 14.80 9.79
N LEU A 157 -10.43 14.53 10.23
CA LEU A 157 -10.16 13.77 11.45
C LEU A 157 -10.48 14.54 12.74
N GLU A 158 -10.55 15.87 12.70
CA GLU A 158 -11.05 16.67 13.83
C GLU A 158 -12.56 16.49 14.04
N MET A 159 -13.28 15.91 13.07
CA MET A 159 -14.70 15.59 13.20
C MET A 159 -14.87 14.25 13.94
N PRO A 160 -15.48 14.22 15.15
CA PRO A 160 -15.56 12.99 15.94
C PRO A 160 -16.28 11.83 15.25
N ALA A 161 -17.27 12.14 14.39
CA ALA A 161 -17.98 11.13 13.59
C ALA A 161 -17.03 10.43 12.60
N VAL A 162 -16.28 11.21 11.81
CA VAL A 162 -15.31 10.68 10.83
C VAL A 162 -14.22 9.89 11.54
N ALA A 163 -13.63 10.43 12.61
CA ALA A 163 -12.58 9.75 13.37
C ALA A 163 -13.06 8.39 13.91
N SER A 164 -14.29 8.32 14.41
CA SER A 164 -14.87 7.08 14.94
C SER A 164 -15.14 6.04 13.84
N GLU A 165 -15.67 6.47 12.69
CA GLU A 165 -15.92 5.59 11.54
C GLU A 165 -14.62 5.03 10.95
N VAL A 166 -13.60 5.89 10.77
CA VAL A 166 -12.27 5.49 10.28
C VAL A 166 -11.62 4.49 11.25
N ARG A 167 -11.64 4.80 12.56
CA ARG A 167 -11.07 3.91 13.58
C ARG A 167 -11.76 2.55 13.57
N LEU A 168 -13.09 2.52 13.42
CA LEU A 168 -13.84 1.26 13.33
C LEU A 168 -13.46 0.45 12.09
N ALA A 169 -13.31 1.09 10.92
CA ALA A 169 -12.86 0.42 9.70
C ALA A 169 -11.44 -0.18 9.88
N MET A 170 -10.52 0.56 10.51
CA MET A 170 -9.17 0.08 10.80
C MET A 170 -9.17 -1.07 11.82
N ILE A 171 -10.03 -1.04 12.84
CA ILE A 171 -10.19 -2.14 13.81
C ILE A 171 -10.70 -3.41 13.13
N GLN A 172 -11.70 -3.30 12.27
CA GLN A 172 -12.21 -4.44 11.50
C GLN A 172 -11.12 -5.04 10.62
N ALA A 173 -10.37 -4.20 9.89
CA ALA A 173 -9.25 -4.66 9.07
C ALA A 173 -8.12 -5.29 9.91
N GLY A 174 -7.87 -4.76 11.11
CA GLY A 174 -6.92 -5.31 12.07
C GLY A 174 -7.30 -6.70 12.58
N ALA A 175 -8.60 -6.94 12.83
CA ALA A 175 -9.10 -8.26 13.19
C ALA A 175 -8.91 -9.26 12.06
N VAL A 176 -9.18 -8.85 10.82
CA VAL A 176 -8.97 -9.66 9.61
C VAL A 176 -7.50 -10.03 9.43
N LEU A 177 -6.60 -9.05 9.55
CA LEU A 177 -5.16 -9.25 9.43
C LEU A 177 -4.62 -10.28 10.44
N ARG A 178 -5.11 -10.24 11.68
CA ARG A 178 -4.69 -11.17 12.74
C ARG A 178 -5.13 -12.61 12.49
N VAL A 179 -6.26 -12.82 11.81
CA VAL A 179 -6.72 -14.17 11.43
C VAL A 179 -5.98 -14.66 10.19
N GLU A 180 -5.70 -13.78 9.22
CA GLU A 180 -4.90 -14.15 8.03
C GLU A 180 -3.45 -14.51 8.41
N PHE A 181 -2.87 -13.84 9.41
CA PHE A 181 -1.51 -14.06 9.90
C PHE A 181 -1.49 -14.43 11.39
N PRO A 182 -1.91 -15.66 11.75
CA PRO A 182 -2.04 -16.06 13.15
C PRO A 182 -0.70 -16.02 13.87
N GLY A 183 -0.68 -15.36 15.04
CA GLY A 183 0.50 -15.26 15.90
C GLY A 183 1.53 -14.21 15.48
N VAL A 184 1.34 -13.50 14.36
CA VAL A 184 2.26 -12.44 13.93
C VAL A 184 1.98 -11.12 14.64
N PHE A 185 0.70 -10.80 14.89
CA PHE A 185 0.29 -9.56 15.57
C PHE A 185 -0.68 -9.82 16.73
N SER A 186 -0.41 -9.18 17.86
CA SER A 186 -1.32 -9.11 19.01
C SER A 186 -2.43 -8.07 18.80
N VAL A 187 -3.45 -8.12 19.65
CA VAL A 187 -4.53 -7.10 19.67
C VAL A 187 -3.94 -5.72 19.94
N ILE A 188 -3.03 -5.64 20.91
CA ILE A 188 -2.47 -4.39 21.43
C ILE A 188 -1.59 -3.74 20.36
N GLU A 189 -0.70 -4.50 19.71
CA GLU A 189 0.14 -3.97 18.62
C GLU A 189 -0.66 -3.40 17.45
N ILE A 190 -1.81 -4.00 17.13
CA ILE A 190 -2.71 -3.48 16.10
C ILE A 190 -3.39 -2.19 16.58
N GLN A 191 -3.89 -2.15 17.82
CA GLN A 191 -4.54 -0.97 18.38
C GLN A 191 -3.56 0.21 18.49
N ASP A 192 -2.38 -0.03 19.05
CA ASP A 192 -1.33 0.99 19.19
C ASP A 192 -0.93 1.54 17.82
N HIS A 193 -0.80 0.67 16.81
CA HIS A 193 -0.50 1.11 15.45
C HIS A 193 -1.63 1.92 14.80
N ILE A 194 -2.89 1.57 15.06
CA ILE A 194 -4.05 2.35 14.59
C ILE A 194 -4.02 3.75 15.22
N ASP A 195 -3.80 3.83 16.54
CA ASP A 195 -3.78 5.11 17.26
C ASP A 195 -2.58 5.97 16.83
N GLU A 196 -1.41 5.37 16.62
CA GLU A 196 -0.23 6.03 16.04
C GLU A 196 -0.53 6.58 14.64
N LEU A 197 -1.16 5.80 13.76
CA LEU A 197 -1.52 6.23 12.41
C LEU A 197 -2.54 7.37 12.41
N LEU A 198 -3.58 7.28 13.25
CA LEU A 198 -4.58 8.36 13.37
C LEU A 198 -3.93 9.66 13.87
N HIS A 199 -2.99 9.55 14.82
CA HIS A 199 -2.20 10.70 15.26
C HIS A 199 -1.37 11.29 14.10
N ARG A 200 -0.71 10.44 13.32
CA ARG A 200 0.10 10.87 12.17
C ARG A 200 -0.74 11.47 11.05
N PHE A 201 -1.90 10.92 10.73
CA PHE A 201 -2.84 11.49 9.75
C PHE A 201 -3.37 12.87 10.21
N SER A 202 -3.43 13.11 11.51
CA SER A 202 -3.81 14.40 12.11
C SER A 202 -2.70 15.45 12.05
N ASN A 203 -1.50 15.10 11.55
CA ASN A 203 -0.38 16.02 11.47
C ASN A 203 -0.60 17.09 10.39
N ARG A 204 -0.97 18.30 10.83
CA ARG A 204 -1.20 19.46 9.95
C ARG A 204 -0.01 19.82 9.07
N ALA A 205 1.22 19.57 9.51
CA ALA A 205 2.43 19.89 8.75
C ALA A 205 2.61 19.01 7.51
N LEU A 206 1.93 17.86 7.42
CA LEU A 206 1.94 17.04 6.21
C LEU A 206 1.15 17.69 5.06
N GLY A 207 0.16 18.52 5.38
CA GLY A 207 -0.67 19.18 4.36
C GLY A 207 -1.36 18.19 3.43
N ASP A 208 -1.60 16.96 3.88
CA ASP A 208 -2.22 15.91 3.07
C ASP A 208 -3.66 16.30 2.70
N THR A 209 -3.93 16.42 1.41
CA THR A 209 -5.26 16.81 0.92
C THR A 209 -6.13 15.59 0.68
N LEU A 210 -7.46 15.76 0.83
CA LEU A 210 -8.42 14.75 0.45
C LEU A 210 -8.17 14.32 -1.00
N HIS A 211 -8.00 15.28 -1.92
CA HIS A 211 -7.71 15.02 -3.33
C HIS A 211 -6.51 14.09 -3.53
N ARG A 212 -5.34 14.42 -2.95
CA ARG A 212 -4.11 13.62 -3.12
C ARG A 212 -4.31 12.20 -2.59
N VAL A 213 -4.94 12.08 -1.43
CA VAL A 213 -5.07 10.82 -0.69
C VAL A 213 -6.20 9.96 -1.22
N GLY A 214 -7.28 10.54 -1.75
CA GLY A 214 -8.47 9.81 -2.19
C GLY A 214 -8.49 9.46 -3.67
N ARG A 215 -7.86 10.26 -4.55
CA ARG A 215 -7.90 10.05 -6.02
C ARG A 215 -7.32 8.71 -6.47
N ASP A 216 -7.45 8.37 -7.76
CA ASP A 216 -7.01 7.10 -8.33
C ASP A 216 -7.90 5.95 -7.84
N LEU A 217 -9.21 6.15 -8.01
CA LEU A 217 -10.29 5.26 -7.55
C LEU A 217 -10.22 3.88 -8.21
N ALA A 218 -9.91 3.84 -9.52
CA ALA A 218 -9.80 2.59 -10.26
C ALA A 218 -8.81 1.61 -9.60
N ARG A 219 -7.70 2.11 -9.05
CA ARG A 219 -6.73 1.29 -8.32
C ARG A 219 -7.12 1.11 -6.85
N LYS A 220 -7.67 2.11 -6.18
CA LYS A 220 -7.95 2.03 -4.72
C LYS A 220 -9.20 1.23 -4.35
N LEU A 221 -10.13 1.10 -5.29
CA LEU A 221 -11.40 0.36 -5.12
C LEU A 221 -11.39 -1.01 -5.81
N CYS A 222 -10.31 -1.40 -6.48
CA CYS A 222 -10.21 -2.70 -7.13
C CYS A 222 -10.05 -3.86 -6.14
N TRP A 223 -10.36 -5.08 -6.57
CA TRP A 223 -10.57 -6.23 -5.68
C TRP A 223 -9.35 -6.62 -4.83
N ASP A 224 -8.13 -6.35 -5.28
CA ASP A 224 -6.88 -6.72 -4.60
C ASP A 224 -6.20 -5.56 -3.86
N ASP A 225 -6.82 -4.38 -3.79
CA ASP A 225 -6.28 -3.22 -3.06
C ASP A 225 -6.98 -3.06 -1.68
N ARG A 226 -6.63 -1.98 -0.98
CA ARG A 226 -6.81 -1.77 0.46
C ARG A 226 -8.22 -2.01 1.01
N LEU A 227 -9.28 -1.62 0.30
CA LEU A 227 -10.66 -1.71 0.81
C LEU A 227 -11.31 -3.03 0.42
N ALA A 228 -11.40 -3.34 -0.88
CA ALA A 228 -12.03 -4.57 -1.33
C ALA A 228 -11.24 -5.82 -0.92
N GLY A 229 -9.90 -5.78 -0.95
CA GLY A 229 -9.07 -6.88 -0.48
C GLY A 229 -9.31 -7.19 1.00
N ALA A 230 -9.43 -6.16 1.84
CA ALA A 230 -9.79 -6.33 3.26
C ALA A 230 -11.21 -6.91 3.43
N LEU A 231 -12.17 -6.49 2.61
CA LEU A 231 -13.54 -7.04 2.61
C LEU A 231 -13.58 -8.51 2.17
N LEU A 232 -12.82 -8.89 1.14
CA LEU A 232 -12.73 -10.28 0.69
C LEU A 232 -12.11 -11.17 1.76
N LEU A 233 -11.07 -10.70 2.45
CA LEU A 233 -10.50 -11.40 3.59
C LEU A 233 -11.48 -11.48 4.77
N ALA A 234 -12.23 -10.42 5.05
CA ALA A 234 -13.28 -10.45 6.06
C ALA A 234 -14.33 -11.52 5.76
N ARG A 235 -14.78 -11.62 4.50
CA ARG A 235 -15.72 -12.66 4.06
C ARG A 235 -15.12 -14.06 4.17
N LYS A 236 -13.88 -14.26 3.69
CA LYS A 236 -13.12 -15.53 3.80
C LYS A 236 -13.09 -16.05 5.23
N HIS A 237 -12.94 -15.15 6.20
CA HIS A 237 -12.84 -15.48 7.63
C HIS A 237 -14.13 -15.31 8.42
N CYS A 238 -15.26 -15.03 7.76
CA CYS A 238 -16.56 -14.76 8.41
C CYS A 238 -16.49 -13.66 9.49
N LEU A 239 -15.68 -12.62 9.24
CA LEU A 239 -15.51 -11.47 10.14
C LEU A 239 -16.34 -10.25 9.69
N PRO A 240 -16.69 -9.35 10.62
CA PRO A 240 -17.36 -8.10 10.26
C PRO A 240 -16.47 -7.20 9.38
N GLY A 241 -17.03 -6.71 8.28
CA GLY A 241 -16.40 -5.71 7.40
C GLY A 241 -17.28 -4.50 7.10
N THR A 242 -18.32 -4.27 7.91
CA THR A 242 -19.36 -3.25 7.64
C THR A 242 -18.82 -1.82 7.56
N ALA A 243 -17.87 -1.43 8.42
CA ALA A 243 -17.27 -0.10 8.38
C ALA A 243 -16.30 0.07 7.20
N ILE A 244 -15.61 -1.01 6.81
CA ILE A 244 -14.80 -1.02 5.59
C ILE A 244 -15.70 -0.87 4.35
N ALA A 245 -16.85 -1.53 4.34
CA ALA A 245 -17.84 -1.42 3.26
C ALA A 245 -18.42 0.00 3.16
N GLU A 246 -18.69 0.66 4.29
CA GLU A 246 -19.11 2.08 4.28
C GLU A 246 -18.04 3.00 3.70
N ALA A 247 -16.76 2.80 4.06
CA ALA A 247 -15.65 3.53 3.45
C ALA A 247 -15.53 3.27 1.93
N TYR A 248 -15.75 2.02 1.49
CA TYR A 248 -15.79 1.67 0.08
C TYR A 248 -16.90 2.41 -0.66
N ARG A 249 -18.14 2.36 -0.15
CA ARG A 249 -19.29 3.06 -0.73
C ARG A 249 -19.08 4.57 -0.77
N ALA A 250 -18.47 5.15 0.26
CA ALA A 250 -18.09 6.57 0.25
C ALA A 250 -17.07 6.89 -0.86
N GLY A 251 -16.13 5.98 -1.12
CA GLY A 251 -15.17 6.09 -2.22
C GLY A 251 -15.83 6.09 -3.61
N MET A 252 -16.96 5.41 -3.78
CA MET A 252 -17.70 5.36 -5.05
C MET A 252 -18.29 6.71 -5.48
N GLY A 253 -18.35 7.69 -4.58
CA GLY A 253 -18.79 9.06 -4.85
C GLY A 253 -17.70 10.11 -4.62
N PHE A 254 -16.44 9.70 -4.51
CA PHE A 254 -15.37 10.60 -4.13
C PHE A 254 -14.87 11.45 -5.31
N LEU A 255 -15.01 12.77 -5.20
CA LEU A 255 -14.55 13.75 -6.20
C LEU A 255 -14.00 15.02 -5.53
N ALA A 256 -13.19 14.87 -4.47
CA ALA A 256 -12.57 16.03 -3.85
C ALA A 256 -11.63 16.76 -4.86
N PRO A 257 -11.79 18.08 -5.04
CA PRO A 257 -10.97 18.84 -5.96
C PRO A 257 -9.57 19.11 -5.37
N ASP A 258 -8.62 19.40 -6.25
CA ASP A 258 -7.31 19.93 -5.86
C ASP A 258 -7.41 21.38 -5.34
N MET A 259 -6.26 22.01 -5.09
CA MET A 259 -6.20 23.40 -4.61
C MET A 259 -6.70 24.45 -5.63
N ASN A 260 -6.96 24.05 -6.88
CA ASN A 260 -7.49 24.89 -7.95
C ASN A 260 -8.93 24.51 -8.31
N ASP A 261 -9.66 23.91 -7.37
CA ASP A 261 -11.04 23.44 -7.56
C ASP A 261 -11.22 22.43 -8.70
N THR A 262 -10.15 21.68 -9.05
CA THR A 262 -10.17 20.73 -10.16
C THR A 262 -10.14 19.28 -9.65
N PRO A 263 -11.18 18.46 -9.92
CA PRO A 263 -11.17 17.03 -9.62
C PRO A 263 -10.13 16.25 -10.45
N TYR A 264 -9.77 15.05 -9.99
CA TYR A 264 -8.85 14.20 -10.75
C TYR A 264 -9.56 13.62 -11.98
N GLU A 265 -9.17 14.05 -13.18
CA GLU A 265 -9.86 13.73 -14.44
C GLU A 265 -10.09 12.22 -14.67
N PRO A 266 -9.13 11.30 -14.40
CA PRO A 266 -9.39 9.86 -14.54
C PRO A 266 -10.53 9.35 -13.66
N ASP A 267 -10.68 9.88 -12.44
CA ASP A 267 -11.76 9.49 -11.53
C ASP A 267 -13.10 10.05 -12.01
N VAL A 268 -13.12 11.27 -12.55
CA VAL A 268 -14.33 11.85 -13.16
C VAL A 268 -14.83 10.96 -14.29
N LYS A 269 -13.95 10.61 -15.24
CA LYS A 269 -14.30 9.73 -16.37
C LYS A 269 -14.78 8.36 -15.90
N LEU A 270 -14.13 7.80 -14.88
CA LEU A 270 -14.56 6.54 -14.28
C LEU A 270 -15.99 6.68 -13.74
N LEU A 271 -16.26 7.64 -12.87
CA LEU A 271 -17.58 7.81 -12.26
C LEU A 271 -18.67 8.18 -13.27
N GLU A 272 -18.35 8.97 -14.30
CA GLU A 272 -19.25 9.24 -15.43
C GLU A 272 -19.62 7.95 -16.17
N SER A 273 -18.66 7.05 -16.40
CA SER A 273 -18.93 5.74 -17.04
C SER A 273 -19.82 4.81 -16.19
N LEU A 274 -19.87 5.03 -14.88
CA LEU A 274 -20.75 4.29 -13.96
C LEU A 274 -22.16 4.88 -13.86
N SER A 275 -22.35 6.11 -14.35
CA SER A 275 -23.61 6.84 -14.24
C SER A 275 -24.73 6.12 -15.00
N GLY A 276 -25.89 5.96 -14.36
CA GLY A 276 -27.04 5.27 -14.94
C GLY A 276 -26.97 3.73 -14.91
N LEU A 277 -25.83 3.14 -14.54
CA LEU A 277 -25.73 1.68 -14.36
C LEU A 277 -26.42 1.23 -13.07
N PRO A 278 -26.97 -0.01 -13.02
CA PRO A 278 -27.40 -0.66 -11.78
C PRO A 278 -26.28 -0.73 -10.73
N PRO A 279 -26.60 -0.69 -9.41
CA PRO A 279 -25.59 -0.73 -8.34
C PRO A 279 -24.59 -1.89 -8.46
N LYS A 280 -25.04 -3.09 -8.80
CA LYS A 280 -24.17 -4.27 -8.97
C LYS A 280 -23.14 -4.07 -10.07
N ASP A 281 -23.55 -3.53 -11.21
CA ASP A 281 -22.68 -3.29 -12.36
C ASP A 281 -21.61 -2.23 -12.02
N ARG A 282 -21.97 -1.21 -11.25
CA ARG A 282 -21.01 -0.21 -10.76
C ARG A 282 -19.93 -0.83 -9.90
N VAL A 283 -20.33 -1.65 -8.92
CA VAL A 283 -19.39 -2.35 -8.03
C VAL A 283 -18.53 -3.32 -8.84
N GLN A 284 -19.12 -4.06 -9.78
CA GLN A 284 -18.38 -4.99 -10.63
C GLN A 284 -17.28 -4.29 -11.44
N ILE A 285 -17.57 -3.12 -12.02
CA ILE A 285 -16.58 -2.34 -12.77
C ILE A 285 -15.49 -1.81 -11.83
N LEU A 286 -15.85 -1.29 -10.65
CA LEU A 286 -14.87 -0.76 -9.69
C LEU A 286 -13.97 -1.84 -9.10
N LEU A 287 -14.47 -3.07 -8.96
CA LEU A 287 -13.67 -4.20 -8.50
C LEU A 287 -12.68 -4.69 -9.56
N ALA A 288 -12.82 -4.30 -10.83
CA ALA A 288 -11.90 -4.73 -11.88
C ALA A 288 -10.50 -4.13 -11.66
N CYS A 289 -9.49 -4.99 -11.50
CA CYS A 289 -8.10 -4.56 -11.36
C CYS A 289 -7.44 -4.39 -12.73
N PRO A 290 -6.86 -3.22 -13.05
CA PRO A 290 -6.12 -3.01 -14.29
C PRO A 290 -4.87 -3.90 -14.44
N GLU A 291 -4.29 -4.36 -13.33
CA GLU A 291 -2.98 -5.04 -13.31
C GLU A 291 -2.99 -6.42 -12.60
N ALA A 292 -4.14 -6.93 -12.16
CA ALA A 292 -4.15 -8.15 -11.34
C ALA A 292 -3.80 -9.41 -12.14
N VAL A 293 -2.86 -10.18 -11.61
CA VAL A 293 -2.62 -11.57 -12.04
C VAL A 293 -3.68 -12.46 -11.40
N ALA A 294 -4.19 -13.42 -12.17
CA ALA A 294 -5.34 -14.28 -11.82
C ALA A 294 -5.18 -15.02 -10.47
N ARG A 295 -5.65 -14.42 -9.37
CA ARG A 295 -5.95 -15.09 -8.09
C ARG A 295 -7.44 -15.02 -7.73
N SER A 296 -8.31 -14.78 -8.72
CA SER A 296 -9.75 -14.54 -8.48
C SER A 296 -10.52 -15.76 -7.96
N SER A 297 -10.02 -16.98 -8.14
CA SER A 297 -10.75 -18.20 -7.77
C SER A 297 -10.79 -18.49 -6.27
N ALA A 298 -9.97 -17.82 -5.46
CA ALA A 298 -9.91 -18.02 -4.01
C ALA A 298 -10.86 -17.13 -3.20
N TYR A 299 -11.53 -16.17 -3.86
CA TYR A 299 -12.30 -15.13 -3.19
C TYR A 299 -13.75 -15.09 -3.68
N ASP A 300 -14.69 -14.86 -2.77
CA ASP A 300 -16.11 -14.66 -3.06
C ASP A 300 -16.37 -13.25 -3.60
N ILE A 301 -15.92 -13.00 -4.84
CA ILE A 301 -16.10 -11.71 -5.53
C ILE A 301 -17.58 -11.42 -5.74
N GLN A 302 -18.38 -12.42 -6.14
CA GLN A 302 -19.79 -12.22 -6.42
C GLN A 302 -20.57 -11.84 -5.16
N GLY A 303 -20.33 -12.53 -4.05
CA GLY A 303 -20.96 -12.18 -2.78
C GLY A 303 -20.49 -10.83 -2.22
N LEU A 304 -19.28 -10.37 -2.55
CA LEU A 304 -18.85 -9.00 -2.26
C LEU A 304 -19.61 -7.97 -3.09
N ILE A 305 -19.80 -8.22 -4.39
CA ILE A 305 -20.59 -7.35 -5.29
C ILE A 305 -21.99 -7.15 -4.72
N ASP A 306 -22.65 -8.25 -4.35
CA ASP A 306 -24.00 -8.23 -3.80
C ASP A 306 -24.06 -7.42 -2.50
N ALA A 307 -23.14 -7.68 -1.56
CA ALA A 307 -23.10 -6.98 -0.27
C ALA A 307 -22.82 -5.48 -0.39
N LEU A 308 -21.96 -5.06 -1.33
CA LEU A 308 -21.67 -3.65 -1.55
C LEU A 308 -22.85 -2.95 -2.23
N ALA A 309 -23.52 -3.61 -3.17
CA ALA A 309 -24.65 -3.07 -3.92
C ALA A 309 -25.93 -2.90 -3.08
N GLU A 310 -26.17 -3.75 -2.07
CA GLU A 310 -27.37 -3.66 -1.21
C GLU A 310 -27.49 -2.34 -0.42
N GLY A 311 -26.40 -1.59 -0.26
CA GLY A 311 -26.39 -0.31 0.45
C GLY A 311 -26.25 0.94 -0.44
N LEU A 312 -26.47 0.80 -1.75
CA LEU A 312 -26.37 1.88 -2.75
C LEU A 312 -27.73 2.30 -3.31
#